data_AF-A0A0P0JN87-F1
#
_entry.id   AF-A0A0P0JN87-F1
#
_cell.length_a   1.000
_cell.length_b   1.000
_cell.length_c   1.000
_cell.angle_alpha   90.00
_cell.angle_beta   90.00
_cell.angle_gamma   90.00
#
_symmetry.space_group_name_H-M   'P 1'
#
loop_
_entity.id
_entity.type
_entity.pdbx_description
1 polymer ?
#
loop_
_entity_poly.entity_id
_entity_poly.type
_entity_poly.pdbx_seq_one_letter_code
_entity_poly.pdbx_strand_id
1 'polypeptide(L)'
;MRANSVFAAITLAAALLTAPPAMAQSIAVPRAFDGLWSVYVDVLRGNCAANSSFPVRVVRGAIAYAGQVNIDVSGTIGRDGRVTARVSRGAETLSISGRVSAARGAGVWTASSRGCSGRWVARRAG
;
A
#
# COMPACT_ATOMS: atom_id res chain seq x y z
N MET A 1 53.43 -60.63 -2.01
CA MET A 1 53.57 -60.94 -0.57
C MET A 1 53.12 -59.72 0.23
N ARG A 2 52.64 -59.98 1.44
CA ARG A 2 51.61 -59.25 2.21
C ARG A 2 52.03 -57.88 2.79
N ALA A 3 50.98 -57.20 3.28
CA ALA A 3 50.89 -56.32 4.46
C ALA A 3 50.81 -54.82 4.16
N ASN A 4 50.01 -54.01 4.85
CA ASN A 4 48.88 -54.20 5.76
C ASN A 4 48.28 -52.79 5.95
N SER A 5 46.97 -52.72 6.18
CA SER A 5 46.20 -51.49 6.34
C SER A 5 46.66 -50.61 7.52
N VAL A 6 46.55 -49.28 7.38
CA VAL A 6 46.48 -48.35 8.52
C VAL A 6 45.38 -47.32 8.27
N PHE A 7 44.55 -47.14 9.29
CA PHE A 7 43.37 -46.29 9.41
C PHE A 7 43.68 -44.79 9.57
N ALA A 8 42.62 -43.98 9.49
CA ALA A 8 42.43 -42.62 10.05
C ALA A 8 42.82 -41.45 9.10
N ALA A 9 42.11 -40.32 8.99
CA ALA A 9 40.86 -39.84 9.58
C ALA A 9 40.31 -38.67 8.74
N ILE A 10 38.97 -38.55 8.73
CA ILE A 10 38.12 -37.35 8.87
C ILE A 10 38.64 -36.00 8.33
N THR A 11 37.85 -35.38 7.44
CA THR A 11 37.33 -34.00 7.61
C THR A 11 36.13 -33.78 6.68
N LEU A 12 34.93 -33.69 7.26
CA LEU A 12 33.70 -33.32 6.56
C LEU A 12 33.62 -31.78 6.56
N ALA A 13 33.95 -31.13 5.44
CA ALA A 13 33.85 -29.68 5.31
C ALA A 13 32.39 -29.29 5.08
N ALA A 14 31.72 -28.81 6.13
CA ALA A 14 30.39 -28.21 6.02
C ALA A 14 30.52 -26.81 5.41
N ALA A 15 30.17 -26.67 4.13
CA ALA A 15 30.08 -25.38 3.46
C ALA A 15 28.82 -24.64 3.95
N LEU A 16 29.01 -23.65 4.83
CA LEU A 16 27.99 -22.68 5.22
C LEU A 16 27.65 -21.79 4.02
N LEU A 17 26.51 -22.02 3.39
CA LEU A 17 25.89 -21.11 2.43
C LEU A 17 25.41 -19.85 3.16
N THR A 18 26.25 -18.81 3.20
CA THR A 18 25.82 -17.48 3.63
C THR A 18 25.04 -16.82 2.49
N ALA A 19 23.71 -16.91 2.57
CA ALA A 19 22.83 -16.14 1.68
C ALA A 19 23.06 -14.63 1.92
N PRO A 20 23.28 -13.81 0.86
CA PRO A 20 23.43 -12.38 1.05
C PRO A 20 22.13 -11.77 1.59
N PRO A 21 22.19 -10.81 2.52
CA PRO A 21 21.01 -10.13 3.01
C PRO A 21 20.34 -9.41 1.83
N ALA A 22 19.07 -9.73 1.58
CA ALA A 22 18.25 -9.00 0.63
C ALA A 22 18.16 -7.54 1.09
N MET A 23 19.00 -6.68 0.50
CA MET A 23 18.90 -5.24 0.69
C MET A 23 17.56 -4.82 0.09
N ALA A 24 16.58 -4.58 0.97
CA ALA A 24 15.32 -3.98 0.59
C ALA A 24 15.61 -2.60 0.00
N GLN A 25 15.70 -2.54 -1.33
CA GLN A 25 15.83 -1.30 -2.07
C GLN A 25 14.58 -0.47 -1.74
N SER A 26 14.75 0.55 -0.92
CA SER A 26 13.71 1.53 -0.66
C SER A 26 13.54 2.32 -1.96
N ILE A 27 12.64 1.84 -2.82
CA ILE A 27 12.27 2.51 -4.07
C ILE A 27 11.64 3.84 -3.66
N ALA A 28 12.45 4.90 -3.66
CA ALA A 28 12.03 6.24 -3.27
C ALA A 28 10.95 6.75 -4.23
N VAL A 29 9.67 6.56 -3.89
CA VAL A 29 8.56 7.13 -4.65
C VAL A 29 8.77 8.65 -4.69
N PRO A 30 8.70 9.30 -5.87
CA PRO A 30 8.89 10.74 -5.98
C PRO A 30 7.97 11.46 -5.00
N ARG A 31 8.49 12.45 -4.27
CA ARG A 31 7.71 13.35 -3.38
C ARG A 31 6.68 14.20 -4.14
N ALA A 32 6.48 13.95 -5.43
CA ALA A 32 5.59 14.69 -6.31
C ALA A 32 4.14 14.72 -5.82
N PHE A 33 3.72 13.71 -5.04
CA PHE A 33 2.37 13.61 -4.52
C PHE A 33 2.27 13.91 -3.01
N ASP A 34 3.39 14.14 -2.33
CA ASP A 34 3.43 14.39 -0.90
C ASP A 34 2.65 15.67 -0.56
N GLY A 35 1.98 15.67 0.60
CA GLY A 35 1.21 16.82 1.07
C GLY A 35 -0.22 16.47 1.49
N LEU A 36 -1.00 17.51 1.75
CA LEU A 36 -2.42 17.39 2.10
C LEU A 36 -3.29 17.40 0.85
N TRP A 37 -4.33 16.57 0.89
CA TRP A 37 -5.31 16.42 -0.18
C TRP A 37 -6.71 16.45 0.40
N SER A 38 -7.63 17.08 -0.32
CA SER A 38 -9.07 16.95 -0.10
C SER A 38 -9.61 15.91 -1.07
N VAL A 39 -10.28 14.89 -0.54
CA VAL A 39 -10.90 13.82 -1.32
C VAL A 39 -12.40 13.93 -1.17
N TYR A 40 -13.12 13.96 -2.28
CA TYR A 40 -14.58 13.89 -2.33
C TYR A 40 -15.02 12.55 -2.89
N VAL A 41 -16.02 11.96 -2.27
CA VAL A 41 -16.55 10.63 -2.60
C VAL A 41 -18.02 10.74 -2.94
N ASP A 42 -18.36 10.25 -4.13
CA ASP A 42 -19.72 10.10 -4.63
C ASP A 42 -20.18 8.65 -4.52
N VAL A 43 -21.35 8.43 -3.96
CA VAL A 43 -22.06 7.14 -3.98
C VAL A 43 -22.91 7.08 -5.24
N LEU A 44 -22.65 6.07 -6.08
CA LEU A 44 -23.42 5.83 -7.31
C LEU A 44 -24.31 4.59 -7.20
N ARG A 45 -24.03 3.69 -6.27
CA ARG A 45 -24.79 2.48 -6.00
C ARG A 45 -24.89 2.22 -4.50
N GLY A 46 -26.07 1.80 -4.04
CA GLY A 46 -26.36 1.49 -2.64
C GLY A 46 -26.82 2.71 -1.83
N ASN A 47 -27.18 2.50 -0.56
CA ASN A 47 -27.68 3.54 0.36
C ASN A 47 -26.82 3.65 1.64
N CYS A 48 -25.51 3.77 1.47
CA CYS A 48 -24.55 3.38 2.50
C CYS A 48 -23.95 4.55 3.28
N ALA A 49 -23.99 5.74 2.69
CA ALA A 49 -23.58 7.01 3.26
C ALA A 49 -23.98 8.14 2.29
N ALA A 50 -23.96 9.37 2.77
CA ALA A 50 -24.04 10.55 1.91
C ALA A 50 -22.67 10.88 1.29
N ASN A 51 -22.67 11.52 0.13
CA ASN A 51 -21.45 12.00 -0.51
C ASN A 51 -20.71 12.96 0.43
N SER A 52 -19.40 12.77 0.58
CA SER A 52 -18.63 13.43 1.64
C SER A 52 -17.22 13.78 1.19
N SER A 53 -16.68 14.87 1.77
CA SER A 53 -15.29 15.28 1.60
C SER A 53 -14.48 14.99 2.87
N PHE A 54 -13.25 14.52 2.72
CA PHE A 54 -12.33 14.31 3.84
C PHE A 54 -10.86 14.56 3.49
N PRO A 55 -10.05 14.96 4.48
CA PRO A 55 -8.62 15.20 4.27
C PRO A 55 -7.80 13.91 4.36
N VAL A 56 -6.84 13.77 3.45
CA VAL A 56 -5.79 12.75 3.53
C VAL A 56 -4.42 13.38 3.42
N ARG A 57 -3.40 12.73 3.99
CA ARG A 57 -2.00 13.11 3.87
C ARG A 57 -1.26 12.04 3.10
N VAL A 58 -0.43 12.47 2.15
CA VAL A 58 0.50 11.61 1.43
C VAL A 58 1.92 11.88 1.90
N VAL A 59 2.65 10.83 2.27
CA VAL A 59 4.05 10.91 2.67
C VAL A 59 4.83 9.78 2.01
N ARG A 60 5.77 10.12 1.12
CA ARG A 60 6.56 9.16 0.33
C ARG A 60 5.68 8.16 -0.41
N GLY A 61 4.56 8.65 -0.94
CA GLY A 61 3.55 7.84 -1.62
C GLY A 61 2.64 7.01 -0.71
N ALA A 62 2.86 6.96 0.61
CA ALA A 62 1.93 6.31 1.54
C ALA A 62 0.76 7.24 1.86
N ILE A 63 -0.47 6.71 1.83
CA ILE A 63 -1.70 7.45 2.12
C ILE A 63 -2.09 7.22 3.58
N ALA A 64 -2.25 8.31 4.34
CA ALA A 64 -2.74 8.29 5.71
C ALA A 64 -3.96 9.21 5.85
N TYR A 65 -4.91 8.81 6.70
CA TYR A 65 -6.04 9.67 7.04
C TYR A 65 -5.55 10.88 7.85
N ALA A 66 -6.10 12.06 7.56
CA ALA A 66 -5.74 13.29 8.26
C ALA A 66 -6.94 13.95 8.99
N GLY A 67 -8.07 13.23 9.09
CA GLY A 67 -9.26 13.70 9.81
C GLY A 67 -9.30 13.20 11.26
N GLN A 68 -10.40 13.53 11.95
CA GLN A 68 -10.58 13.27 13.39
C GLN A 68 -11.41 12.02 13.71
N VAL A 69 -11.87 11.30 12.69
CA VAL A 69 -12.70 10.10 12.85
C VAL A 69 -11.81 8.85 12.92
N ASN A 70 -12.14 7.92 13.82
CA ASN A 70 -11.47 6.62 13.89
C ASN A 70 -11.85 5.75 12.68
N ILE A 71 -11.02 5.81 11.65
CA ILE A 71 -11.03 4.92 10.48
C ILE A 71 -9.59 4.57 10.13
N ASP A 72 -9.37 3.32 9.72
CA ASP A 72 -8.06 2.88 9.27
C ASP A 72 -7.96 3.07 7.77
N VAL A 73 -6.99 3.88 7.33
CA VAL A 73 -6.70 4.09 5.91
C VAL A 73 -5.31 3.55 5.63
N SER A 74 -5.22 2.63 4.68
CA SER A 74 -3.95 2.10 4.17
C SER A 74 -3.94 2.20 2.65
N GLY A 75 -2.85 2.65 2.07
CA GLY A 75 -2.77 2.76 0.62
C GLY A 75 -1.48 3.39 0.13
N THR A 76 -1.27 3.29 -1.17
CA THR A 76 -0.09 3.82 -1.83
C THR A 76 -0.43 4.52 -3.14
N ILE A 77 0.44 5.46 -3.50
CA ILE A 77 0.53 6.11 -4.80
C ILE A 77 1.82 5.64 -5.46
N GLY A 78 1.69 4.93 -6.57
CA GLY A 78 2.82 4.50 -7.40
C GLY A 78 3.50 5.69 -8.07
N ARG A 79 4.70 5.46 -8.62
CA ARG A 79 5.47 6.49 -9.34
C ARG A 79 4.72 7.06 -10.56
N ASP A 80 3.85 6.26 -11.17
CA ASP A 80 2.98 6.62 -12.30
C ASP A 80 1.67 7.31 -11.87
N GLY A 81 1.53 7.62 -10.58
CA GLY A 81 0.32 8.19 -10.00
C GLY A 81 -0.80 7.18 -9.76
N ARG A 82 -0.58 5.87 -9.94
CA ARG A 82 -1.59 4.84 -9.62
C ARG A 82 -1.89 4.80 -8.14
N VAL A 83 -3.16 4.89 -7.79
CA VAL A 83 -3.66 4.82 -6.41
C VAL A 83 -4.25 3.44 -6.17
N THR A 84 -3.84 2.81 -5.07
CA THR A 84 -4.49 1.64 -4.50
C THR A 84 -4.59 1.84 -2.98
N ALA A 85 -5.81 1.81 -2.43
CA ALA A 85 -6.01 1.97 -1.00
C ALA A 85 -7.18 1.13 -0.49
N ARG A 86 -7.23 0.95 0.83
CA ARG A 86 -8.35 0.42 1.58
C ARG A 86 -8.66 1.31 2.77
N VAL A 87 -9.94 1.42 3.06
CA VAL A 87 -10.46 2.04 4.27
C VAL A 87 -11.22 0.98 5.05
N SER A 88 -10.91 0.84 6.33
CA SER A 88 -11.53 -0.14 7.20
C SER A 88 -12.16 0.52 8.42
N ARG A 89 -13.32 0.00 8.83
CA ARG A 89 -14.03 0.38 10.06
C ARG A 89 -14.68 -0.86 10.67
N GLY A 90 -14.07 -1.43 11.69
CA GLY A 90 -14.49 -2.74 12.21
C GLY A 90 -14.38 -3.82 11.14
N ALA A 91 -15.46 -4.54 10.87
CA ALA A 91 -15.52 -5.57 9.82
C ALA A 91 -15.78 -5.01 8.41
N GLU A 92 -16.13 -3.73 8.28
CA GLU A 92 -16.41 -3.11 6.99
C GLU A 92 -15.10 -2.69 6.31
N THR A 93 -14.97 -3.02 5.02
CA THR A 93 -13.83 -2.64 4.19
C THR A 93 -14.30 -2.03 2.89
N LEU A 94 -13.70 -0.90 2.53
CA LEU A 94 -13.89 -0.20 1.28
C LEU A 94 -12.58 -0.21 0.50
N SER A 95 -12.60 -0.68 -0.74
CA SER A 95 -11.46 -0.69 -1.65
C SER A 95 -11.49 0.53 -2.56
N ILE A 96 -10.33 1.15 -2.78
CA ILE A 96 -10.15 2.37 -3.57
C ILE A 96 -9.11 2.11 -4.64
N SER A 97 -9.39 2.53 -5.87
CA SER A 97 -8.42 2.56 -6.95
C SER A 97 -8.59 3.81 -7.82
N GLY A 98 -7.52 4.23 -8.49
CA GLY A 98 -7.57 5.34 -9.43
C GLY A 98 -6.19 5.87 -9.80
N ARG A 99 -6.14 7.14 -10.20
CA ARG A 99 -4.89 7.83 -10.53
C ARG A 99 -4.89 9.26 -10.04
N VAL A 100 -3.69 9.75 -9.72
CA VAL A 100 -3.41 11.15 -9.42
C VAL A 100 -2.39 11.71 -10.40
N SER A 101 -2.45 13.02 -10.57
CA SER A 101 -1.46 13.88 -11.18
C SER A 101 -0.90 14.83 -10.11
N ALA A 102 -0.12 15.84 -10.49
CA ALA A 102 0.52 16.76 -9.54
C ALA A 102 -0.45 17.43 -8.54
N ALA A 103 -1.69 17.73 -8.95
CA ALA A 103 -2.63 18.48 -8.11
C ALA A 103 -4.07 17.94 -8.06
N ARG A 104 -4.38 16.91 -8.86
CA ARG A 104 -5.73 16.36 -9.00
C ARG A 104 -5.68 14.84 -9.11
N GLY A 105 -6.73 14.16 -8.68
CA GLY A 105 -6.91 12.73 -8.90
C GLY A 105 -8.35 12.34 -9.04
N ALA A 106 -8.57 11.14 -9.52
CA ALA A 106 -9.90 10.54 -9.60
C ALA A 106 -9.82 9.01 -9.66
N GLY A 107 -10.93 8.37 -9.34
CA GLY A 107 -11.05 6.94 -9.47
C GLY A 107 -12.39 6.41 -9.00
N VAL A 108 -12.37 5.15 -8.56
CA VAL A 108 -13.53 4.42 -8.09
C VAL A 108 -13.29 3.84 -6.71
N TRP A 109 -14.38 3.56 -6.03
CA TRP A 109 -14.34 2.84 -4.76
C TRP A 109 -15.47 1.81 -4.72
N THR A 110 -15.30 0.79 -3.89
CA THR A 110 -16.29 -0.27 -3.70
C THR A 110 -16.24 -0.79 -2.27
N ALA A 111 -17.41 -0.88 -1.63
CA ALA A 111 -17.61 -1.52 -0.33
C ALA A 111 -18.50 -2.75 -0.53
N SER A 112 -17.90 -3.87 -0.95
CA SER A 112 -18.64 -5.07 -1.38
C SER A 112 -19.53 -5.64 -0.27
N SER A 113 -19.07 -5.63 0.98
CA SER A 113 -19.86 -6.12 2.13
C SER A 113 -21.13 -5.31 2.40
N ARG A 114 -21.22 -4.10 1.83
CA ARG A 114 -22.35 -3.18 1.97
C ARG A 114 -23.12 -3.00 0.65
N GLY A 115 -22.67 -3.62 -0.44
CA GLY A 115 -23.28 -3.47 -1.77
C GLY A 115 -23.14 -2.07 -2.38
N CYS A 116 -22.13 -1.29 -1.96
CA CYS A 116 -21.99 0.11 -2.37
C CYS A 116 -20.80 0.31 -3.29
N SER A 117 -20.94 1.25 -4.21
CA SER A 117 -19.82 1.69 -5.03
C SER A 117 -20.03 3.10 -5.56
N GLY A 118 -18.97 3.69 -6.06
CA GLY A 118 -19.05 4.98 -6.69
C GLY A 118 -17.71 5.51 -7.16
N ARG A 119 -17.61 6.83 -7.22
CA ARG A 119 -16.44 7.55 -7.71
C ARG A 119 -15.84 8.42 -6.62
N TRP A 120 -14.58 8.77 -6.81
CA TRP A 120 -13.93 9.78 -5.99
C TRP A 120 -13.14 10.73 -6.88
N VAL A 121 -12.97 11.94 -6.38
CA VAL A 121 -12.07 12.95 -6.93
C VAL A 121 -11.21 13.50 -5.80
N ALA A 122 -9.99 13.92 -6.12
CA ALA A 122 -9.07 14.49 -5.16
C ALA A 122 -8.46 15.78 -5.70
N ARG A 123 -8.22 16.73 -4.81
CA ARG A 123 -7.52 17.98 -5.11
C ARG A 123 -6.49 18.23 -4.01
N ARG A 124 -5.30 18.69 -4.40
CA ARG A 124 -4.28 19.10 -3.43
C ARG A 124 -4.82 20.26 -2.60
N ALA A 125 -4.66 20.19 -1.29
CA ALA A 125 -4.92 21.33 -0.42
C ALA A 125 -3.79 22.34 -0.65
N GLY A 126 -4.17 23.58 -0.97
CA GLY A 126 -3.22 24.69 -1.17
C GLY A 126 -2.58 25.12 0.13
#